data_AF-A0A0F9E4Z3-F1
#
_entry.id   AF-A0A0F9E4Z3-F1
#
_cell.length_a   1.000
_cell.length_b   1.000
_cell.length_c   1.000
_cell.angle_alpha   90.00
_cell.angle_beta   90.00
_cell.angle_gamma   90.00
#
_symmetry.space_group_name_H-M   'P 1'
#
loop_
_entity.id
_entity.type
_entity.pdbx_description
1 polymer ?
#
loop_
_entity_poly.entity_id
_entity_poly.type
_entity_poly.pdbx_seq_one_letter_code
_entity_poly.pdbx_strand_id
1 'polypeptide(L)' 'DMVGEEAFVLVTSAYHMKRSIALFNKHGMDPVPAPTVHYIKKRQSLSPGSFFPSYSNIKYADIIVREKLGITWAKLRGQI' A
#
# COMPACT_ATOMS: atom_id res chain seq x y z
N ASP A 1 13.49 13.23 -16.56
CA ASP A 1 12.68 14.28 -15.90
C ASP A 1 11.69 13.68 -14.92
N MET A 2 11.50 14.34 -13.78
CA MET A 2 10.38 14.09 -12.86
C MET A 2 9.23 15.02 -13.24
N VAL A 3 8.00 14.58 -13.01
CA VAL A 3 6.76 15.29 -13.39
C VAL A 3 6.57 16.61 -12.61
N GLY A 4 7.37 16.86 -11.57
CA GLY A 4 7.33 18.12 -10.81
C GLY A 4 5.98 18.33 -10.13
N GLU A 5 5.43 19.54 -10.25
CA GLU A 5 4.12 19.90 -9.67
C GLU A 5 2.93 19.59 -10.59
N GLU A 6 3.16 19.01 -11.78
CA GLU A 6 2.04 18.67 -12.68
C GLU A 6 1.21 17.54 -12.10
N ALA A 7 -0.11 17.59 -12.32
CA ALA A 7 -1.01 16.54 -11.87
C ALA A 7 -0.72 15.23 -12.62
N PHE A 8 -0.48 14.14 -11.89
CA PHE A 8 -0.27 12.82 -12.46
C PHE A 8 -1.02 11.72 -11.70
N VAL A 9 -1.24 10.62 -12.41
CA VAL A 9 -1.88 9.42 -11.85
C VAL A 9 -0.80 8.48 -11.33
N LEU A 10 -0.90 8.10 -10.06
CA LEU A 10 -0.01 7.13 -9.43
C LEU A 10 -0.60 5.73 -9.55
N VAL A 11 -0.03 4.93 -10.47
CA VAL A 11 -0.41 3.53 -10.67
C VAL A 11 0.53 2.63 -9.87
N THR A 12 0.00 1.95 -8.85
CA THR A 12 0.73 0.94 -8.08
C THR A 12 -0.23 -0.04 -7.43
N SER A 13 0.27 -1.14 -6.88
CA SER A 13 -0.59 -2.09 -6.16
C SER A 13 -1.24 -1.42 -4.94
N ALA A 14 -2.51 -1.77 -4.67
CA ALA A 14 -3.32 -1.17 -3.61
C ALA A 14 -2.66 -1.23 -2.22
N TYR A 15 -1.88 -2.27 -1.95
CA TYR A 15 -1.14 -2.42 -0.70
C TYR A 15 0.07 -1.49 -0.59
N HIS A 16 0.72 -1.13 -1.70
CA HIS A 16 1.81 -0.14 -1.73
C HIS A 16 1.30 1.30 -1.74
N MET A 17 0.04 1.54 -2.14
CA MET A 17 -0.51 2.87 -2.40
C MET A 17 -0.29 3.84 -1.25
N LYS A 18 -0.52 3.41 0.00
CA LYS A 18 -0.34 4.28 1.19
C LYS A 18 1.08 4.82 1.31
N ARG A 19 2.08 3.96 1.13
CA ARG A 19 3.49 4.33 1.23
C ARG A 19 3.90 5.19 0.05
N SER A 20 3.44 4.85 -1.15
CA SER A 20 3.76 5.61 -2.36
C SER A 20 3.22 7.03 -2.28
N ILE A 21 1.95 7.24 -1.92
CA ILE A 21 1.40 8.59 -1.72
C ILE A 21 2.23 9.37 -0.68
N ALA A 22 2.56 8.75 0.45
CA ALA A 22 3.33 9.43 1.49
C ALA A 22 4.71 9.89 1.00
N LEU A 23 5.38 9.10 0.14
CA LEU A 23 6.65 9.49 -0.48
C LEU A 23 6.48 10.67 -1.42
N PHE A 24 5.47 10.64 -2.30
CA PHE A 24 5.20 11.74 -3.24
C PHE A 24 4.85 13.04 -2.51
N ASN A 25 3.98 12.97 -1.49
CA ASN A 25 3.60 14.13 -0.68
C ASN A 25 4.81 14.77 0.01
N LYS A 26 5.76 13.96 0.51
CA LYS A 26 6.98 14.50 1.11
C LYS A 26 7.89 15.22 0.09
N HIS A 27 7.80 14.86 -1.18
CA HIS A 27 8.49 15.57 -2.25
C HIS A 27 7.69 16.75 -2.83
N GLY A 28 6.59 17.16 -2.17
CA GLY A 28 5.77 18.30 -2.59
C GLY A 28 4.80 18.00 -3.74
N MET A 29 4.59 16.72 -4.07
CA MET A 29 3.67 16.29 -5.13
C MET A 29 2.32 15.85 -4.57
N ASP A 30 1.24 15.97 -5.34
CA ASP A 30 -0.11 15.50 -4.98
C ASP A 30 -0.69 14.55 -6.06
N PRO A 31 -0.30 13.27 -6.06
CA PRO A 31 -0.71 12.34 -7.10
C PRO A 31 -2.15 11.83 -6.93
N VAL A 32 -2.86 11.66 -8.05
CA VAL A 32 -4.17 10.99 -8.07
C VAL A 32 -3.97 9.48 -7.99
N PRO A 33 -4.46 8.79 -6.94
CA PRO A 33 -4.21 7.36 -6.78
C PRO A 33 -5.01 6.49 -7.76
N ALA A 34 -4.32 5.60 -8.47
CA ALA A 34 -4.91 4.54 -9.29
C ALA A 34 -4.44 3.16 -8.81
N PRO A 35 -5.01 2.63 -7.72
CA PRO A 35 -4.57 1.37 -7.13
C PRO A 35 -4.91 0.19 -8.06
N THR A 36 -3.95 -0.71 -8.24
CA THR A 36 -4.12 -1.98 -8.95
C THR A 36 -4.09 -3.14 -7.97
N VAL A 37 -4.45 -4.36 -8.41
CA VAL A 37 -4.21 -5.57 -7.61
C VAL A 37 -4.90 -5.52 -6.22
N HIS A 38 -6.24 -5.37 -6.23
CA HIS A 38 -7.10 -5.31 -5.05
C HIS A 38 -7.30 -6.70 -4.39
N TYR A 39 -6.22 -7.32 -3.92
CA TYR A 39 -6.31 -8.63 -3.27
C TYR A 39 -7.12 -8.60 -1.96
N ILE A 40 -7.04 -7.50 -1.22
CA ILE A 40 -7.79 -7.32 0.04
C ILE A 40 -9.13 -6.65 -0.29
N LYS A 41 -10.06 -7.40 -0.89
CA LYS A 41 -11.47 -7.01 -0.78
C LYS A 41 -11.84 -7.14 0.70
N LYS A 42 -12.35 -6.08 1.32
CA LYS A 42 -12.95 -6.13 2.67
C LYS A 42 -13.92 -7.33 2.68
N ARG A 43 -13.56 -8.42 3.38
CA ARG A 43 -14.50 -9.52 3.62
C ARG A 43 -15.63 -8.94 4.47
N GLN A 44 -16.84 -8.87 3.91
CA GLN A 44 -18.02 -8.30 4.57
C GLN A 44 -18.61 -9.23 5.64
N SER A 45 -18.08 -10.44 5.83
CA SER A 45 -18.58 -11.42 6.80
C SER A 45 -17.45 -12.29 7.37
N LEU A 46 -17.41 -12.38 8.70
CA LEU A 46 -16.60 -13.33 9.45
C LEU A 46 -17.36 -14.66 9.52
N SER A 47 -17.10 -15.57 8.58
CA SER A 47 -17.61 -16.95 8.62
C SER A 47 -16.68 -17.83 9.47
N PRO A 48 -17.16 -18.89 10.16
CA PRO A 48 -16.31 -19.85 10.88
C PRO A 48 -15.19 -20.46 10.01
N GLY A 49 -15.40 -20.58 8.69
CA GLY A 49 -14.37 -21.02 7.73
C GLY A 49 -13.26 -20.00 7.46
N SER A 50 -13.34 -18.79 8.04
CA SER A 50 -12.29 -17.76 7.93
C SER A 50 -11.10 -17.98 8.87
N PHE A 51 -11.25 -18.87 9.87
CA PHE A 51 -10.17 -19.35 10.72
C PHE A 51 -9.38 -20.51 10.11
N PHE A 52 -9.82 -21.05 8.96
CA PHE A 52 -9.05 -22.06 8.25
C PHE A 52 -7.86 -21.39 7.54
N PRO A 53 -6.61 -21.80 7.81
CA PRO A 53 -5.43 -21.21 7.20
C PRO A 53 -5.40 -21.52 5.71
N SER A 54 -5.86 -20.58 4.89
CA SER A 54 -5.67 -20.61 3.44
C SER A 54 -4.23 -20.19 3.13
N TYR A 55 -3.53 -20.92 2.27
CA TYR A 55 -2.19 -20.57 1.76
C TYR A 55 -2.10 -19.11 1.26
N SER A 56 -3.20 -18.59 0.71
CA SER A 56 -3.34 -17.20 0.29
C SER A 56 -3.20 -16.19 1.44
N ASN A 57 -3.62 -16.55 2.65
CA ASN A 57 -3.53 -15.68 3.84
C ASN A 57 -2.09 -15.47 4.30
N ILE A 58 -1.20 -16.45 4.09
CA ILE A 58 0.23 -16.32 4.43
C ILE A 58 0.89 -15.26 3.54
N LYS A 59 0.58 -15.27 2.23
CA LYS A 59 1.07 -14.24 1.31
C LYS A 59 0.59 -12.84 1.70
N TYR A 60 -0.65 -12.69 2.17
CA TYR A 60 -1.16 -11.40 2.66
C TYR A 60 -0.49 -10.95 3.96
N ALA A 61 -0.25 -11.87 4.89
CA ALA A 61 0.47 -11.57 6.11
C ALA A 61 1.90 -11.07 5.80
N ASP A 62 2.61 -11.72 4.89
CA ASP A 62 3.96 -11.30 4.46
C ASP A 62 3.95 -9.90 3.82
N ILE A 63 2.99 -9.62 2.92
CA ILE A 63 2.82 -8.29 2.32
C ILE A 63 2.56 -7.22 3.40
N ILE A 64 1.66 -7.49 4.34
CA ILE A 64 1.31 -6.54 5.42
C ILE A 64 2.52 -6.26 6.30
N VAL A 65 3.26 -7.30 6.70
CA VAL A 65 4.47 -7.15 7.53
C VAL A 65 5.52 -6.31 6.82
N ARG A 66 5.80 -6.61 5.53
CA ARG A 66 6.75 -5.85 4.72
C ARG A 66 6.33 -4.39 4.53
N GLU A 67 5.05 -4.13 4.27
CA GLU A 67 4.57 -2.75 4.12
C GLU A 67 4.60 -1.98 5.43
N LYS A 68 4.23 -2.62 6.55
CA LYS A 68 4.33 -2.00 7.88
C LYS A 68 5.77 -1.66 8.22
N LEU A 69 6.69 -2.58 7.97
CA LEU A 69 8.12 -2.37 8.18
C LEU A 69 8.66 -1.27 7.27
N GLY A 70 8.28 -1.28 5.98
CA GLY A 70 8.68 -0.25 5.02
C GLY A 70 8.20 1.14 5.42
N ILE A 71 6.96 1.28 5.89
CA ILE A 71 6.44 2.55 6.42
C ILE A 71 7.19 2.97 7.67
N THR A 72 7.41 2.06 8.63
CA THR A 72 8.17 2.37 9.86
C THR A 72 9.59 2.81 9.54
N TRP A 73 10.27 2.10 8.64
CA TRP A 73 11.63 2.44 8.22
C TRP A 73 11.69 3.79 7.50
N ALA A 74 10.76 4.04 6.59
CA ALA A 74 10.67 5.30 5.89
C ALA A 74 10.45 6.47 6.87
N LYS A 75 9.63 6.29 7.92
CA LYS A 75 9.49 7.29 9.00
C LYS A 75 10.78 7.50 9.79
N LEU A 76 11.44 6.42 10.19
CA LEU A 76 12.71 6.49 10.95
C LEU A 76 13.82 7.19 10.17
N ARG A 77 13.83 7.04 8.84
CA ARG A 77 14.77 7.70 7.93
C ARG A 77 14.33 9.10 7.52
N GLY A 78 13.19 9.58 8.02
CA GLY A 78 12.59 10.84 7.60
C GLY A 78 12.38 10.89 6.09
N GLN A 79 11.96 9.77 5.46
CA GLN A 79 11.61 9.65 4.05
C GLN A 79 10.14 9.92 3.78
N ILE A 80 9.27 9.67 4.77
CA ILE A 80 7.85 10.02 4.88
C ILE A 80 7.53 10.49 6.30
#